data_AF-A0A7K0EVA2-F1
#
_entry.id   AF-A0A7K0EVA2-F1
#
_cell.length_a   1.000
_cell.length_b   1.000
_cell.length_c   1.000
_cell.angle_alpha   90.00
_cell.angle_beta   90.00
_cell.angle_gamma   90.00
#
_symmetry.space_group_name_H-M   'P 1'
#
loop_
_entity.id
_entity.type
_entity.pdbx_description
1 polymer ?
#
loop_
_entity_poly.entity_id
_entity_poly.type
_entity_poly.pdbx_seq_one_letter_code
_entity_poly.pdbx_strand_id
1 'polypeptide(L)'
;MTYLILSILLWLYDNRSFDKISHDNIARIEGLRAYQAGNYKRAAEQYVALVNSTLFVEPSARLNLAHSYFQLRQYAQAQKHYRLVAQVSQPELAAAAEVQLGVISALQGDSSSALAYFRKAMNTVPALEPAQFNYELIKKTYSGKPNPNGSQRPKPKPRQSTEETEVAMESGRDKGTEVEQGDNKDELLRRLRSLNLSEEQALSILNAMQDNEVQYIHQRKQSATSKNRQRFNTY
;
A
#
# COMPACT_ATOMS: atom_id res chain seq x y z
N MET A 1 50.70 -20.29 0.37
CA MET A 1 50.16 -19.60 1.57
C MET A 1 49.16 -18.51 1.21
N THR A 2 49.48 -17.59 0.29
CA THR A 2 48.58 -16.50 -0.15
C THR A 2 47.24 -16.99 -0.72
N TYR A 3 47.24 -18.01 -1.57
CA TYR A 3 46.01 -18.57 -2.14
C TYR A 3 45.08 -19.20 -1.10
N LEU A 4 45.63 -19.81 -0.05
CA LEU A 4 44.84 -20.44 1.02
C LEU A 4 44.16 -19.39 1.90
N ILE A 5 44.86 -18.28 2.18
CA ILE A 5 44.30 -17.11 2.87
C ILE A 5 43.21 -16.45 2.01
N LEU A 6 43.44 -16.31 0.70
CA LEU A 6 42.45 -15.73 -0.23
C LEU A 6 41.20 -16.61 -0.36
N SER A 7 41.39 -17.93 -0.37
CA SER A 7 40.30 -18.93 -0.40
C SER A 7 39.48 -18.89 0.90
N ILE A 8 40.13 -18.77 2.06
CA ILE A 8 39.46 -18.64 3.36
C ILE A 8 38.73 -17.31 3.46
N LEU A 9 39.31 -16.22 2.97
CA LEU A 9 38.64 -14.91 2.93
C LEU A 9 37.43 -14.91 2.00
N LEU A 10 37.52 -15.54 0.82
CA LEU A 10 36.39 -15.72 -0.09
C LEU A 10 35.32 -16.61 0.53
N TRP A 11 35.70 -17.71 1.19
CA TRP A 11 34.75 -18.58 1.87
C TRP A 11 34.05 -17.89 3.05
N LEU A 12 34.76 -17.09 3.85
CA LEU A 12 34.17 -16.31 4.95
C LEU A 12 33.30 -15.15 4.44
N TYR A 13 33.62 -14.56 3.31
CA TYR A 13 32.81 -13.54 2.65
C TYR A 13 31.50 -14.15 2.10
N ASP A 14 31.59 -15.31 1.45
CA ASP A 14 30.46 -16.00 0.86
C ASP A 14 29.51 -16.55 1.94
N ASN A 15 30.05 -17.09 3.04
CA ASN A 15 29.24 -17.69 4.12
C ASN A 15 28.50 -16.65 5.01
N ARG A 16 28.94 -15.39 5.06
CA ARG A 16 28.19 -14.29 5.72
C ARG A 16 26.95 -13.84 4.93
N SER A 17 26.95 -14.05 3.62
CA SER A 17 25.87 -13.57 2.74
C SER A 17 24.58 -14.40 2.89
N PHE A 18 24.72 -15.70 3.13
CA PHE A 18 23.59 -16.63 3.31
C PHE A 18 22.75 -16.30 4.53
N ASP A 19 23.39 -15.90 5.63
CA ASP A 19 22.69 -15.57 6.86
C ASP A 19 21.84 -14.31 6.66
N LYS A 20 22.41 -13.26 6.05
CA LYS A 20 21.70 -12.01 5.79
C LYS A 20 20.52 -12.16 4.83
N ILE A 21 20.68 -12.90 3.73
CA ILE A 21 19.58 -13.15 2.77
C ILE A 21 18.44 -13.93 3.45
N SER A 22 18.77 -14.85 4.35
CA SER A 22 17.78 -15.60 5.13
C SER A 22 17.03 -14.69 6.11
N HIS A 23 17.76 -13.85 6.85
CA HIS A 23 17.18 -12.87 7.78
C HIS A 23 16.27 -11.85 7.07
N ASP A 24 16.71 -11.29 5.93
CA ASP A 24 15.93 -10.33 5.15
C ASP A 24 14.63 -10.96 4.60
N ASN A 25 14.69 -12.23 4.18
CA ASN A 25 13.51 -12.99 3.77
C ASN A 25 12.57 -13.30 4.92
N ILE A 26 13.09 -13.66 6.09
CA ILE A 26 12.30 -13.89 7.31
C ILE A 26 11.58 -12.60 7.71
N ALA A 27 12.30 -11.47 7.79
CA ALA A 27 11.72 -10.17 8.13
C ALA A 27 10.59 -9.78 7.16
N ARG A 28 10.76 -10.04 5.86
CA ARG A 28 9.72 -9.82 4.85
C ARG A 28 8.47 -10.69 5.09
N ILE A 29 8.64 -11.97 5.40
CA ILE A 29 7.54 -12.91 5.63
C ILE A 29 6.82 -12.57 6.94
N GLU A 30 7.57 -12.33 8.01
CA GLU A 30 7.01 -11.95 9.31
C GLU A 30 6.30 -10.60 9.26
N GLY A 31 6.90 -9.62 8.58
CA GLY A 31 6.30 -8.30 8.38
C GLY A 31 4.96 -8.40 7.64
N LEU A 32 4.90 -9.22 6.57
CA LEU A 32 3.65 -9.46 5.85
C LEU A 32 2.61 -10.15 6.73
N ARG A 33 3.00 -11.21 7.44
CA ARG A 33 2.09 -11.95 8.33
C ARG A 33 1.55 -11.03 9.43
N ALA A 34 2.41 -10.21 10.03
CA ALA A 34 2.01 -9.25 11.05
C ALA A 34 1.04 -8.20 10.49
N TYR A 35 1.29 -7.69 9.28
CA TYR A 35 0.41 -6.74 8.61
C TYR A 35 -0.98 -7.36 8.37
N GLN A 36 -1.04 -8.58 7.82
CA GLN A 36 -2.29 -9.31 7.59
C GLN A 36 -3.05 -9.62 8.88
N ALA A 37 -2.34 -9.81 9.99
CA ALA A 37 -2.94 -10.00 11.31
C ALA A 37 -3.39 -8.68 11.98
N GLY A 38 -3.29 -7.54 11.29
CA GLY A 38 -3.59 -6.22 11.85
C GLY A 38 -2.56 -5.71 12.87
N ASN A 39 -1.46 -6.45 13.07
CA ASN A 39 -0.37 -6.03 13.95
C ASN A 39 0.61 -5.14 13.19
N TYR A 40 0.15 -3.94 12.84
CA TYR A 40 0.90 -2.98 12.04
C TYR A 40 2.16 -2.47 12.72
N LYS A 41 2.20 -2.46 14.06
CA LYS A 41 3.40 -2.10 14.83
C LYS A 41 4.51 -3.12 14.58
N ARG A 42 4.21 -4.41 14.76
CA ARG A 42 5.18 -5.48 14.50
C ARG A 42 5.56 -5.55 13.02
N ALA A 43 4.61 -5.30 12.11
CA ALA A 43 4.90 -5.20 10.69
C ALA A 43 5.93 -4.09 10.40
N ALA A 44 5.71 -2.90 10.95
CA ALA A 44 6.64 -1.78 10.81
C ALA A 44 8.02 -2.12 11.38
N GLU A 45 8.10 -2.73 12.56
CA GLU A 45 9.38 -3.16 13.17
C GLU A 45 10.18 -4.09 12.24
N GLN A 46 9.52 -5.10 11.66
CA GLN A 46 10.17 -6.03 10.72
C GLN A 46 10.62 -5.34 9.42
N TYR A 47 9.79 -4.46 8.86
CA TYR A 47 10.16 -3.73 7.64
C TYR A 47 11.21 -2.64 7.88
N VAL A 48 11.25 -2.00 9.05
CA VAL A 48 12.34 -1.07 9.43
C VAL A 48 13.67 -1.80 9.46
N ALA A 49 13.72 -2.99 10.08
CA ALA A 49 14.93 -3.80 10.11
C ALA A 49 15.44 -4.10 8.69
N LEU A 50 14.53 -4.47 7.78
CA LEU A 50 14.84 -4.75 6.37
C LEU A 50 15.29 -3.51 5.59
N VAL A 51 14.67 -2.35 5.84
CA VAL A 51 15.01 -1.08 5.16
C VAL A 51 16.35 -0.52 5.64
N ASN A 52 16.76 -0.82 6.88
CA ASN A 52 18.00 -0.33 7.47
C ASN A 52 19.19 -1.31 7.33
N SER A 53 18.93 -2.60 7.07
CA SER A 53 19.97 -3.63 6.98
C SER A 53 20.71 -3.68 5.65
N THR A 54 20.21 -2.98 4.61
CA THR A 54 20.71 -3.11 3.24
C THR A 54 21.08 -1.77 2.62
N LEU A 55 22.17 -1.75 1.83
CA LEU A 55 22.52 -0.59 1.00
C LEU A 55 21.53 -0.42 -0.17
N PHE A 56 21.02 -1.55 -0.69
CA PHE A 56 19.97 -1.60 -1.70
C PHE A 56 18.69 -2.10 -1.07
N VAL A 57 17.75 -1.19 -0.84
CA VAL A 57 16.45 -1.51 -0.27
C VAL A 57 15.47 -1.82 -1.38
N GLU A 58 14.91 -3.03 -1.36
CA GLU A 58 13.81 -3.43 -2.24
C GLU A 58 12.64 -2.42 -2.13
N PRO A 59 12.24 -1.76 -3.22
CA PRO A 59 11.16 -0.77 -3.19
C PRO A 59 9.87 -1.28 -2.57
N SER A 60 9.53 -2.56 -2.78
CA SER A 60 8.34 -3.17 -2.17
C SER A 60 8.43 -3.23 -0.63
N ALA A 61 9.61 -3.47 -0.05
CA ALA A 61 9.78 -3.49 1.40
C ALA A 61 9.55 -2.10 2.00
N ARG A 62 10.06 -1.06 1.32
CA ARG A 62 9.82 0.34 1.69
C ARG A 62 8.35 0.73 1.56
N LEU A 63 7.67 0.24 0.51
CA LEU A 63 6.24 0.44 0.33
C LEU A 63 5.43 -0.19 1.46
N ASN A 64 5.74 -1.43 1.86
CA ASN A 64 5.07 -2.11 2.97
C ASN A 64 5.31 -1.44 4.32
N LEU A 65 6.51 -0.88 4.53
CA LEU A 65 6.79 -0.04 5.70
C LEU A 65 5.88 1.20 5.71
N ALA A 66 5.75 1.86 4.57
CA ALA A 66 4.87 3.02 4.43
C ALA A 66 3.39 2.66 4.70
N HIS A 67 2.91 1.53 4.19
CA HIS A 67 1.58 0.99 4.49
C HIS A 67 1.41 0.73 5.99
N SER A 68 2.40 0.11 6.64
CA SER A 68 2.37 -0.16 8.08
C SER A 68 2.29 1.15 8.89
N TYR A 69 3.04 2.19 8.51
CA TYR A 69 2.94 3.50 9.15
C TYR A 69 1.61 4.21 8.89
N PHE A 70 1.06 4.07 7.69
CA PHE A 70 -0.25 4.62 7.35
C PHE A 70 -1.34 4.05 8.27
N GLN A 71 -1.35 2.73 8.45
CA GLN A 71 -2.27 2.01 9.34
C GLN A 71 -2.13 2.42 10.80
N LEU A 72 -0.90 2.71 11.24
CA LEU A 72 -0.62 3.28 12.56
C LEU A 72 -1.00 4.77 12.68
N ARG A 73 -1.57 5.37 11.63
CA ARG A 73 -1.85 6.82 11.50
C ARG A 73 -0.62 7.69 11.67
N GLN A 74 0.57 7.13 11.43
CA GLN A 74 1.85 7.83 11.46
C GLN A 74 2.11 8.44 10.07
N TYR A 75 1.21 9.31 9.63
CA TYR A 75 1.17 9.82 8.26
C TYR A 75 2.46 10.53 7.83
N ALA A 76 3.14 11.24 8.73
CA ALA A 76 4.43 11.87 8.43
C ALA A 76 5.51 10.84 8.04
N GLN A 77 5.59 9.71 8.77
CA GLN A 77 6.51 8.63 8.44
C GLN A 77 6.09 7.92 7.16
N ALA A 78 4.79 7.63 7.02
CA ALA A 78 4.24 7.03 5.80
C ALA A 78 4.58 7.87 4.56
N GLN A 79 4.32 9.19 4.59
CA GLN A 79 4.65 10.13 3.50
C GLN A 79 6.14 10.10 3.16
N LYS A 80 7.03 10.09 4.16
CA LYS A 80 8.49 10.00 3.92
C LYS A 80 8.83 8.76 3.10
N HIS A 81 8.30 7.59 3.47
CA HIS A 81 8.58 6.35 2.77
C HIS A 81 7.89 6.26 1.40
N TYR A 82 6.63 6.69 1.29
CA TYR A 82 5.93 6.74 -0.01
C TYR A 82 6.61 7.67 -1.01
N ARG A 83 7.10 8.85 -0.60
CA ARG A 83 7.83 9.76 -1.50
C ARG A 83 9.07 9.11 -2.11
N LEU A 84 9.78 8.30 -1.33
CA LEU A 84 10.93 7.53 -1.82
C LEU A 84 10.50 6.44 -2.80
N VAL A 85 9.38 5.75 -2.54
CA VAL A 85 8.84 4.74 -3.47
C VAL A 85 8.30 5.38 -4.75
N ALA A 86 7.69 6.56 -4.69
CA ALA A 86 7.19 7.31 -5.85
C ALA A 86 8.30 7.75 -6.84
N GLN A 87 9.58 7.59 -6.46
CA GLN A 87 10.73 7.95 -7.28
C GLN A 87 11.44 6.74 -7.92
N VAL A 88 10.98 5.52 -7.64
CA VAL A 88 11.62 4.30 -8.18
C VAL A 88 11.20 4.05 -9.62
N SER A 89 12.05 3.38 -10.41
CA SER A 89 11.81 3.08 -11.83
C SER A 89 10.78 1.98 -12.10
N GLN A 90 9.99 1.57 -11.11
CA GLN A 90 8.93 0.57 -11.23
C GLN A 90 7.57 1.30 -11.24
N PRO A 91 6.93 1.49 -12.40
CA PRO A 91 5.76 2.35 -12.55
C PRO A 91 4.60 1.97 -11.62
N GLU A 92 4.34 0.68 -11.43
CA GLU A 92 3.25 0.20 -10.58
C GLU A 92 3.47 0.54 -9.11
N LEU A 93 4.71 0.41 -8.61
CA LEU A 93 5.03 0.77 -7.23
C LEU A 93 5.03 2.29 -7.05
N ALA A 94 5.54 3.03 -8.03
CA ALA A 94 5.55 4.48 -7.99
C ALA A 94 4.12 5.03 -7.97
N ALA A 95 3.25 4.53 -8.85
CA ALA A 95 1.86 4.95 -8.92
C ALA A 95 1.06 4.54 -7.67
N ALA A 96 1.27 3.34 -7.11
CA ALA A 96 0.68 2.96 -5.83
C ALA A 96 1.09 3.91 -4.70
N ALA A 97 2.38 4.26 -4.61
CA ALA A 97 2.84 5.24 -3.62
C ALA A 97 2.23 6.64 -3.82
N GLU A 98 2.05 7.07 -5.07
CA GLU A 98 1.37 8.33 -5.41
C GLU A 98 -0.10 8.32 -5.00
N VAL A 99 -0.83 7.23 -5.24
CA VAL A 99 -2.20 7.04 -4.72
C VAL A 99 -2.22 7.24 -3.21
N GLN A 100 -1.30 6.60 -2.48
CA GLN A 100 -1.29 6.72 -1.02
C GLN A 100 -0.91 8.12 -0.52
N LEU A 101 -0.01 8.83 -1.21
CA LEU A 101 0.25 10.23 -0.93
C LEU A 101 -0.99 11.10 -1.15
N GLY A 102 -1.78 10.79 -2.18
CA GLY A 102 -3.06 11.44 -2.43
C GLY A 102 -4.08 11.19 -1.32
N VAL A 103 -4.22 9.94 -0.88
CA VAL A 103 -5.10 9.56 0.24
C VAL A 103 -4.70 10.29 1.53
N ILE A 104 -3.41 10.32 1.87
CA ILE A 104 -2.94 11.06 3.06
C ILE A 104 -3.26 12.56 2.93
N SER A 105 -3.04 13.15 1.75
CA SER A 105 -3.33 14.57 1.54
C SER A 105 -4.81 14.88 1.74
N ALA A 106 -5.70 14.02 1.22
CA ALA A 106 -7.13 14.12 1.44
C ALA A 106 -7.48 14.00 2.94
N LEU A 107 -6.91 13.03 3.66
CA LEU A 107 -7.12 12.88 5.11
C LEU A 107 -6.65 14.09 5.92
N GLN A 108 -5.70 14.87 5.39
CA GLN A 108 -5.20 16.11 5.98
C GLN A 108 -6.02 17.34 5.58
N GLY A 109 -7.06 17.18 4.76
CA GLY A 109 -7.88 18.27 4.24
C GLY A 109 -7.27 19.00 3.04
N ASP A 110 -6.14 18.52 2.51
CA ASP A 110 -5.50 19.05 1.31
C ASP A 110 -5.95 18.26 0.06
N SER A 111 -7.17 18.55 -0.38
CA SER A 111 -7.77 17.97 -1.59
C SER A 111 -7.01 18.39 -2.85
N SER A 112 -6.37 19.56 -2.84
CA SER A 112 -5.62 20.06 -3.98
C SER A 112 -4.42 19.17 -4.29
N SER A 113 -3.62 18.85 -3.26
CA SER A 113 -2.52 17.89 -3.36
C SER A 113 -3.02 16.47 -3.62
N ALA A 114 -4.16 16.08 -3.01
CA ALA A 114 -4.75 14.77 -3.26
C ALA A 114 -5.05 14.54 -4.74
N LEU A 115 -5.77 15.48 -5.37
CA LEU A 115 -6.11 15.44 -6.79
C LEU A 115 -4.87 15.46 -7.68
N ALA A 116 -3.84 16.23 -7.30
CA ALA A 116 -2.57 16.27 -8.03
C ALA A 116 -1.85 14.91 -8.00
N TYR A 117 -1.77 14.27 -6.83
CA TYR A 117 -1.17 12.95 -6.68
C TYR A 117 -1.93 11.86 -7.44
N PHE A 118 -3.26 11.84 -7.37
CA PHE A 118 -4.05 10.87 -8.14
C PHE A 118 -3.88 11.06 -9.65
N ARG A 119 -3.82 12.32 -10.13
CA ARG A 119 -3.52 12.61 -11.53
C ARG A 119 -2.14 12.11 -11.93
N LYS A 120 -1.14 12.31 -11.06
CA LYS A 120 0.22 11.80 -11.29
C LYS A 120 0.24 10.28 -11.42
N ALA A 121 -0.46 9.58 -10.53
CA ALA A 121 -0.57 8.12 -10.57
C ALA A 121 -1.20 7.63 -11.88
N MET A 122 -2.25 8.30 -12.38
CA MET A 122 -2.89 7.99 -13.66
C MET A 122 -1.99 8.28 -14.88
N ASN A 123 -1.06 9.22 -14.77
CA ASN A 123 -0.07 9.47 -15.83
C ASN A 123 1.04 8.41 -15.83
N THR A 124 1.43 7.91 -14.65
CA THR A 124 2.44 6.86 -14.50
C THR A 124 1.90 5.49 -14.94
N VAL A 125 0.69 5.16 -14.52
CA VAL A 125 -0.04 3.95 -14.94
C VAL A 125 -1.43 4.35 -15.45
N PRO A 126 -1.61 4.44 -16.78
CA PRO A 126 -2.92 4.70 -17.36
C PRO A 126 -3.94 3.66 -16.91
N ALA A 127 -5.18 4.11 -16.65
CA ALA A 127 -6.25 3.25 -16.14
C ALA A 127 -5.98 2.60 -14.76
N LEU A 128 -5.12 3.19 -13.92
CA LEU A 128 -4.96 2.75 -12.54
C LEU A 128 -6.23 2.99 -11.72
N GLU A 129 -6.95 1.92 -11.48
CA GLU A 129 -8.27 1.89 -10.84
C GLU A 129 -8.37 2.67 -9.51
N PRO A 130 -7.50 2.44 -8.51
CA PRO A 130 -7.54 3.23 -7.26
C PRO A 130 -7.37 4.73 -7.49
N ALA A 131 -6.53 5.13 -8.44
CA ALA A 131 -6.27 6.55 -8.71
C ALA A 131 -7.48 7.24 -9.33
N GLN A 132 -8.13 6.60 -10.31
CA GLN A 132 -9.33 7.12 -10.95
C GLN A 132 -10.48 7.27 -9.96
N PHE A 133 -10.74 6.21 -9.20
CA PHE A 133 -11.81 6.20 -8.21
C PHE A 133 -11.59 7.30 -7.17
N ASN A 134 -10.40 7.36 -6.56
CA ASN A 134 -10.09 8.34 -5.52
C ASN A 134 -10.14 9.78 -6.04
N TYR A 135 -9.71 10.01 -7.29
CA TYR A 135 -9.81 11.30 -7.95
C TYR A 135 -11.26 11.76 -8.09
N GLU A 136 -12.13 10.91 -8.62
CA GLU A 136 -13.55 11.24 -8.83
C GLU A 136 -14.27 11.45 -7.49
N LEU A 137 -13.99 10.61 -6.50
CA LEU A 137 -14.56 10.74 -5.15
C LEU A 137 -14.20 12.09 -4.53
N ILE A 138 -12.92 12.46 -4.51
CA ILE A 138 -12.45 13.71 -3.91
C ILE A 138 -12.93 14.92 -4.69
N LYS A 139 -12.88 14.87 -6.04
CA LYS A 139 -13.34 15.97 -6.89
C LYS A 139 -14.81 16.34 -6.65
N LYS A 140 -15.65 15.35 -6.33
CA LYS A 140 -17.08 15.56 -6.09
C LYS A 140 -17.40 16.04 -4.67
N THR A 141 -16.63 15.60 -3.67
CA THR A 141 -17.01 15.72 -2.25
C THR A 141 -16.25 16.82 -1.50
N TYR A 142 -15.13 17.31 -2.02
CA TYR A 142 -14.32 18.30 -1.33
C TYR A 142 -14.59 19.73 -1.77
N SER A 143 -14.93 20.58 -0.80
CA SER A 143 -15.27 22.01 -0.99
C SER A 143 -14.07 22.96 -1.02
N GLY A 144 -12.83 22.45 -0.83
CA GLY A 144 -11.60 23.25 -0.82
C GLY A 144 -11.39 24.12 0.42
N LYS A 145 -12.22 23.98 1.46
CA LYS A 145 -12.00 24.64 2.76
C LYS A 145 -11.07 23.77 3.61
N PRO A 146 -9.88 24.25 4.02
CA PRO A 146 -9.06 23.51 4.97
C PRO A 146 -9.86 23.34 6.25
N ASN A 147 -9.99 22.10 6.73
CA ASN A 147 -10.60 21.85 8.03
C ASN A 147 -9.75 22.58 9.09
N PRO A 148 -10.27 23.60 9.79
CA PRO A 148 -9.48 24.39 10.74
C PRO A 148 -8.94 23.56 11.90
N ASN A 149 -9.37 22.30 12.05
CA ASN A 149 -8.88 21.33 13.02
C ASN A 149 -7.85 20.31 12.47
N GLY A 150 -7.17 20.58 11.35
CA GLY A 150 -6.18 19.70 10.70
C GLY A 150 -4.97 19.22 11.53
N SER A 151 -4.93 19.52 12.84
CA SER A 151 -3.95 18.99 13.79
C SER A 151 -4.51 17.91 14.73
N GLN A 152 -5.81 17.62 14.72
CA GLN A 152 -6.36 16.58 15.57
C GLN A 152 -6.33 15.23 14.86
N ARG A 153 -5.32 14.41 15.24
CA ARG A 153 -5.33 12.96 15.05
C ARG A 153 -6.75 12.42 15.28
N PRO A 154 -7.30 11.58 14.39
CA PRO A 154 -8.56 10.92 14.65
C PRO A 154 -8.44 10.13 15.95
N LYS A 155 -9.07 10.63 17.03
CA LYS A 155 -9.18 9.88 18.27
C LYS A 155 -10.13 8.70 18.02
N PRO A 156 -9.84 7.50 18.56
CA PRO A 156 -10.76 6.39 18.45
C PRO A 156 -12.05 6.75 19.19
N LYS A 157 -13.17 6.88 18.47
CA LYS A 157 -14.49 6.90 19.10
C LYS A 157 -14.86 5.45 19.47
N PRO A 158 -15.38 5.19 20.68
CA PRO A 158 -15.96 3.90 21.02
C PRO A 158 -17.12 3.62 20.06
N ARG A 159 -17.25 2.36 19.61
CA ARG A 159 -18.43 1.89 18.86
C ARG A 159 -19.69 2.21 19.65
N GLN A 160 -20.41 3.25 19.23
CA GLN A 160 -21.81 3.44 19.55
C GLN A 160 -22.58 3.42 18.24
N SER A 161 -23.48 2.44 18.18
CA SER A 161 -24.51 2.20 17.17
C SER A 161 -25.08 3.51 16.62
N THR A 162 -24.69 3.84 15.39
CA THR A 162 -25.37 4.80 14.54
C THR A 162 -25.80 4.00 13.32
N GLU A 163 -27.09 4.05 13.00
CA GLU A 163 -27.76 3.30 11.95
C GLU A 163 -26.89 3.15 10.70
N GLU A 164 -26.52 1.90 10.42
CA GLU A 164 -25.73 1.50 9.28
C GLU A 164 -26.54 1.83 8.01
N THR A 165 -26.18 2.90 7.33
CA THR A 165 -26.35 2.89 5.87
C THR A 165 -25.32 1.90 5.35
N GLU A 166 -25.69 0.61 5.35
CA GLU A 166 -24.94 -0.46 4.71
C GLU A 166 -24.83 -0.11 3.22
N VAL A 167 -23.76 0.60 2.86
CA VAL A 167 -23.11 0.33 1.57
C VAL A 167 -22.32 -0.95 1.81
N ALA A 168 -23.04 -2.07 1.87
CA ALA A 168 -22.44 -3.39 1.86
C ALA A 168 -21.65 -3.51 0.55
N MET A 169 -20.35 -3.27 0.62
CA MET A 169 -19.43 -3.88 -0.32
C MET A 169 -19.43 -5.36 0.00
N GLU A 170 -20.33 -6.08 -0.67
CA GLU A 170 -20.28 -7.53 -0.79
C GLU A 170 -19.00 -7.88 -1.54
N SER A 171 -17.88 -7.91 -0.80
CA SER A 171 -16.65 -8.51 -1.29
C SER A 171 -16.89 -10.01 -1.28
N GLY A 172 -17.38 -10.51 -2.42
CA GLY A 172 -17.62 -11.92 -2.71
C GLY A 172 -16.49 -12.79 -2.16
N ARG A 173 -16.84 -13.59 -1.17
CA ARG A 173 -16.04 -14.70 -0.68
C ARG A 173 -16.36 -15.90 -1.53
N ASP A 174 -15.96 -15.91 -2.80
CA ASP A 174 -15.90 -17.18 -3.53
C ASP A 174 -14.85 -17.21 -4.64
N LYS A 175 -14.41 -18.43 -4.90
CA LYS A 175 -13.26 -18.83 -5.69
C LYS A 175 -13.42 -18.47 -7.17
N GLY A 176 -12.43 -17.77 -7.70
CA GLY A 176 -11.91 -17.96 -9.06
C GLY A 176 -12.87 -17.69 -10.23
N THR A 177 -13.09 -16.42 -10.57
CA THR A 177 -13.40 -16.01 -11.95
C THR A 177 -13.09 -14.51 -12.12
N GLU A 178 -12.18 -14.17 -13.04
CA GLU A 178 -11.65 -12.80 -13.28
C GLU A 178 -12.63 -11.86 -14.04
N VAL A 179 -13.96 -12.10 -14.01
CA VAL A 179 -14.90 -11.41 -14.92
C VAL A 179 -15.93 -10.51 -14.23
N GLU A 180 -16.15 -10.57 -12.91
CA GLU A 180 -17.23 -9.80 -12.25
C GLU A 180 -16.82 -8.46 -11.58
N GLN A 181 -15.54 -8.09 -11.58
CA GLN A 181 -15.10 -6.85 -10.90
C GLN A 181 -15.42 -5.57 -11.70
N GLY A 182 -15.51 -5.65 -13.04
CA GLY A 182 -15.77 -4.49 -13.89
C GLY A 182 -17.19 -3.93 -13.73
N ASP A 183 -18.19 -4.80 -13.70
CA ASP A 183 -19.60 -4.39 -13.64
C ASP A 183 -19.99 -3.82 -12.27
N ASN A 184 -19.49 -4.43 -11.18
CA ASN A 184 -19.70 -3.94 -9.81
C ASN A 184 -19.08 -2.55 -9.58
N LYS A 185 -17.97 -2.22 -10.27
CA LYS A 185 -17.26 -0.95 -10.14
C LYS A 185 -18.03 0.21 -10.79
N ASP A 186 -18.46 0.03 -12.03
CA ASP A 186 -19.22 1.09 -12.73
C ASP A 186 -20.54 1.36 -12.04
N GLU A 187 -21.16 0.32 -11.47
CA GLU A 187 -22.31 0.47 -10.62
C GLU A 187 -22.00 1.22 -9.32
N LEU A 188 -20.90 0.90 -8.63
CA LEU A 188 -20.47 1.63 -7.44
C LEU A 188 -20.19 3.11 -7.77
N LEU A 189 -19.46 3.41 -8.84
CA LEU A 189 -19.21 4.78 -9.29
C LEU A 189 -20.52 5.49 -9.68
N ARG A 190 -21.47 4.81 -10.32
CA ARG A 190 -22.81 5.37 -10.61
C ARG A 190 -23.60 5.67 -9.35
N ARG A 191 -23.59 4.77 -8.35
CA ARG A 191 -24.20 4.98 -7.03
C ARG A 191 -23.55 6.15 -6.30
N LEU A 192 -22.22 6.25 -6.33
CA LEU A 192 -21.50 7.41 -5.76
C LEU A 192 -21.82 8.70 -6.52
N ARG A 193 -22.02 8.64 -7.84
CA ARG A 193 -22.46 9.79 -8.66
C ARG A 193 -23.89 10.22 -8.33
N SER A 194 -24.80 9.32 -7.96
CA SER A 194 -26.17 9.68 -7.57
C SER A 194 -26.30 10.16 -6.12
N LEU A 195 -25.38 9.78 -5.23
CA LEU A 195 -25.39 10.19 -3.83
C LEU A 195 -24.70 11.53 -3.60
N ASN A 196 -25.29 12.43 -2.80
CA ASN A 196 -24.60 13.58 -2.21
C ASN A 196 -23.84 13.13 -0.96
N LEU A 197 -22.68 12.51 -1.17
CA LEU A 197 -21.82 12.03 -0.08
C LEU A 197 -21.28 13.20 0.75
N SER A 198 -21.25 13.04 2.08
CA SER A 198 -20.53 13.96 2.95
C SER A 198 -19.01 13.76 2.83
N GLU A 199 -18.24 14.78 3.20
CA GLU A 199 -16.77 14.72 3.22
C GLU A 199 -16.27 13.57 4.11
N GLU A 200 -16.93 13.34 5.25
CA GLU A 200 -16.57 12.24 6.17
C GLU A 200 -16.82 10.86 5.54
N GLN A 201 -17.92 10.69 4.79
CA GLN A 201 -18.21 9.44 4.09
C GLN A 201 -17.16 9.15 3.01
N ALA A 202 -16.73 10.18 2.27
CA ALA A 202 -15.66 10.04 1.28
C ALA A 202 -14.34 9.59 1.92
N LEU A 203 -13.96 10.18 3.05
CA LEU A 203 -12.76 9.79 3.80
C LEU A 203 -12.84 8.35 4.34
N SER A 204 -14.03 7.92 4.78
CA SER A 204 -14.24 6.53 5.21
C SER A 204 -14.00 5.54 4.06
N ILE A 205 -14.54 5.86 2.88
CA ILE A 205 -14.36 5.03 1.67
C ILE A 205 -12.87 4.96 1.28
N LEU A 206 -12.15 6.09 1.29
CA LEU A 206 -10.72 6.10 0.99
C LEU A 206 -9.91 5.21 1.93
N ASN A 207 -10.20 5.25 3.24
CA ASN A 207 -9.51 4.39 4.20
C ASN A 207 -9.82 2.90 3.95
N ALA A 208 -11.08 2.55 3.68
CA ALA A 208 -11.48 1.17 3.41
C ALA A 208 -10.83 0.60 2.14
N MET A 209 -10.69 1.43 1.09
CA MET A 209 -10.02 1.01 -0.15
C MET A 209 -8.52 0.75 0.02
N GLN A 210 -7.87 1.52 0.89
CA GLN A 210 -6.45 1.36 1.15
C GLN A 210 -6.11 -0.03 1.69
N ASP A 211 -6.95 -0.58 2.57
CA ASP A 211 -6.79 -1.94 3.11
C ASP A 211 -6.80 -3.01 2.01
N ASN A 212 -7.71 -2.85 1.03
CA ASN A 212 -7.87 -3.78 -0.09
C ASN A 212 -6.69 -3.70 -1.08
N GLU A 213 -6.16 -2.50 -1.33
CA GLU A 213 -5.03 -2.29 -2.26
C GLU A 213 -3.77 -3.02 -1.79
N VAL A 214 -3.48 -3.00 -0.49
CA VAL A 214 -2.29 -3.66 0.06
C VAL A 214 -2.40 -5.19 -0.10
N GLN A 215 -3.58 -5.76 0.14
CA GLN A 215 -3.80 -7.20 -0.06
C GLN A 215 -3.59 -7.60 -1.53
N TYR A 216 -4.12 -6.80 -2.46
CA TYR A 216 -3.98 -7.03 -3.90
C TYR A 216 -2.51 -7.02 -4.38
N ILE A 217 -1.71 -6.04 -3.93
CA ILE A 217 -0.28 -5.94 -4.27
C ILE A 217 0.49 -7.19 -3.82
N HIS A 218 0.16 -7.73 -2.64
CA HIS A 218 0.80 -8.95 -2.13
C HIS A 218 0.44 -10.21 -2.91
N GLN A 219 -0.81 -10.34 -3.36
CA GLN A 219 -1.27 -11.51 -4.10
C GLN A 219 -0.59 -11.62 -5.48
N ARG A 220 -0.50 -10.51 -6.23
CA ARG A 220 0.18 -10.49 -7.54
C ARG A 220 1.65 -10.90 -7.46
N LYS A 221 2.36 -10.52 -6.40
CA LYS A 221 3.77 -10.89 -6.22
C LYS A 221 3.93 -12.40 -6.00
N GLN A 222 3.02 -13.04 -5.25
CA GLN A 222 3.08 -14.49 -5.03
C GLN A 222 2.82 -15.28 -6.33
N SER A 223 1.83 -14.87 -7.13
CA SER A 223 1.53 -15.53 -8.41
C SER A 223 2.57 -15.28 -9.49
N ALA A 224 3.25 -14.11 -9.50
CA ALA A 224 4.42 -13.89 -10.35
C ALA A 224 5.60 -14.78 -9.95
N THR A 225 5.83 -14.97 -8.65
CA THR A 225 6.92 -15.82 -8.13
C THR A 225 6.65 -17.31 -8.40
N SER A 226 5.40 -17.77 -8.33
CA SER A 226 5.04 -19.17 -8.63
C SER A 226 5.15 -19.48 -10.13
N LYS A 227 4.72 -18.57 -11.01
CA LYS A 227 4.90 -18.70 -12.47
C LYS A 227 6.38 -18.74 -12.85
N ASN A 228 7.22 -17.96 -12.18
CA ASN A 228 8.65 -17.96 -12.46
C ASN A 228 9.33 -19.27 -11.99
N ARG A 229 8.93 -19.84 -10.85
CA ARG A 229 9.42 -21.16 -10.40
C ARG A 229 9.03 -22.31 -11.34
N GLN A 230 7.84 -22.26 -11.95
CA GLN A 230 7.42 -23.29 -12.91
C GLN A 230 8.26 -23.29 -14.19
N ARG A 231 8.86 -22.16 -14.59
CA ARG A 231 9.71 -22.08 -15.78
C ARG A 231 11.11 -22.69 -15.60
N PHE A 232 11.54 -22.98 -14.38
CA PHE A 232 12.85 -23.59 -14.09
C PHE A 232 12.78 -25.08 -13.76
N ASN A 233 11.59 -25.69 -13.78
CA ASN A 233 11.38 -27.12 -13.46
C ASN A 233 11.07 -27.99 -14.71
N THR A 234 11.51 -27.57 -15.89
CA THR A 234 11.48 -28.40 -17.10
C THR A 234 12.90 -28.79 -17.48
N TYR A 235 13.45 -29.81 -16.82
CA TYR A 235 14.53 -30.68 -17.31
C TYR A 235 14.36 -32.05 -16.69
#